data_AF-A0A1V5NVX3-F1
#
_entry.id   AF-A0A1V5NVX3-F1
#
_cell.length_a   1.000
_cell.length_b   1.000
_cell.length_c   1.000
_cell.angle_alpha   90.00
_cell.angle_beta   90.00
_cell.angle_gamma   90.00
#
_symmetry.space_group_name_H-M   'P 1'
#
loop_
_entity.id
_entity.type
_entity.pdbx_description
1 polymer ?
#
loop_
_entity_poly.entity_id
_entity_poly.type
_entity_poly.pdbx_seq_one_letter_code
_entity_poly.pdbx_strand_id
1 'polypeptide(L)'
;MFDSTVGVVGTYNLDYVSEQINSEVIAAIHSDGFSRELRAGIMADIAGTKEYHLATSDSAEFGPNDVQGKKMWLIRTLSKIEWLRPLF
;
A
#
# COMPACT_ATOMS: atom_id res chain seq x y z
N MET A 1 -3.42 10.40 5.50
CA MET A 1 -3.11 11.68 6.18
C MET A 1 -3.26 12.78 5.15
N PHE A 2 -3.92 13.88 5.50
CA PHE A 2 -4.17 15.02 4.62
C PHE A 2 -3.49 16.27 5.19
N ASP A 3 -2.66 16.93 4.38
CA ASP A 3 -1.99 18.21 4.64
C ASP A 3 -1.30 18.37 6.00
N SER A 4 -0.95 17.27 6.65
CA SER A 4 -0.43 17.24 8.03
C SER A 4 -1.36 17.80 9.10
N THR A 5 -2.64 17.97 8.79
CA THR A 5 -3.66 18.48 9.71
C THR A 5 -4.65 17.39 10.11
N VAL A 6 -5.02 16.51 9.16
CA VAL A 6 -5.99 15.44 9.40
C VAL A 6 -5.35 14.06 9.25
N GLY A 7 -5.34 13.31 10.35
CA GLY A 7 -5.02 11.89 10.38
C GLY A 7 -6.27 11.05 10.10
N VAL A 8 -6.13 9.98 9.33
CA VAL A 8 -7.21 9.01 9.09
C VAL A 8 -6.69 7.64 9.49
N VAL A 9 -7.42 6.97 10.38
CA VAL A 9 -7.11 5.62 10.88
C VAL A 9 -8.36 4.76 10.81
N GLY A 10 -8.19 3.47 10.58
CA GLY A 10 -9.32 2.56 10.44
C GLY A 10 -8.91 1.19 9.95
N THR A 11 -9.90 0.37 9.65
CA THR A 11 -9.72 -1.00 9.16
C THR A 11 -9.72 -1.09 7.63
N TYR A 12 -10.07 0.00 6.94
CA TYR A 12 -10.18 0.09 5.49
C TYR A 12 -8.81 0.01 4.77
N ASN A 13 -8.65 -0.94 3.85
CA ASN A 13 -7.37 -1.26 3.20
C ASN A 13 -7.21 -0.68 1.78
N LEU A 14 -8.10 0.21 1.32
CA LEU A 14 -8.09 0.76 -0.05
C LEU A 14 -8.15 -0.32 -1.15
N ASP A 15 -8.96 -1.36 -0.92
CA ASP A 15 -9.21 -2.42 -1.91
C ASP A 15 -10.72 -2.65 -2.12
N TYR A 16 -11.04 -3.39 -3.18
CA TYR A 16 -12.43 -3.69 -3.56
C TYR A 16 -13.22 -4.38 -2.43
N VAL A 17 -12.56 -5.25 -1.66
CA VAL A 17 -13.20 -6.01 -0.58
C VAL A 17 -13.61 -5.07 0.55
N SER A 18 -12.72 -4.16 0.95
CA SER A 18 -12.98 -3.14 1.97
C SER A 18 -14.05 -2.15 1.52
N GLU A 19 -14.15 -1.88 0.22
CA GLU A 19 -15.11 -0.91 -0.33
C GLU A 19 -16.52 -1.47 -0.48
N GLN A 20 -16.65 -2.73 -0.92
CA GLN A 20 -17.95 -3.27 -1.38
C GLN A 20 -18.50 -4.39 -0.51
N ILE A 21 -17.66 -5.06 0.27
CA ILE A 21 -18.05 -6.31 0.95
C ILE A 21 -18.02 -6.14 2.46
N ASN A 22 -16.92 -5.61 3.00
CA ASN A 22 -16.71 -5.54 4.42
C ASN A 22 -17.41 -4.35 5.08
N SER A 23 -17.76 -4.53 6.35
CA SER A 23 -18.09 -3.40 7.23
C SER A 23 -16.80 -2.85 7.83
N GLU A 24 -16.30 -1.77 7.26
CA GLU A 24 -15.09 -1.09 7.71
C GLU A 24 -15.42 0.08 8.64
N VAL A 25 -14.52 0.40 9.58
CA VAL A 25 -14.65 1.54 10.48
C VAL A 25 -13.47 2.48 10.29
N ILE A 26 -13.77 3.76 10.10
CA ILE A 26 -12.77 4.81 9.86
C ILE A 26 -13.02 5.97 10.82
N ALA A 27 -11.95 6.52 11.38
CA ALA A 27 -11.95 7.76 12.16
C ALA A 27 -11.06 8.81 11.48
N ALA A 28 -11.65 9.97 11.19
CA ALA A 28 -10.91 11.17 10.79
C ALA A 28 -10.64 12.02 12.04
N ILE A 29 -9.36 12.32 12.28
CA ILE A 29 -8.89 13.00 13.49
C ILE A 29 -8.23 14.31 13.08
N HIS A 30 -8.83 15.42 13.47
CA HIS A 30 -8.28 16.76 13.30
C HIS A 30 -7.65 17.21 14.63
N SER A 31 -6.33 17.02 14.76
CA SER A 31 -5.56 17.36 15.96
C SER A 31 -4.09 17.51 15.60
N ASP A 32 -3.51 18.67 15.91
CA ASP A 32 -2.11 18.97 15.59
C ASP A 32 -1.15 17.98 16.23
N GLY A 33 -1.39 17.62 17.50
CA GLY A 33 -0.55 16.67 18.24
C GLY A 33 -0.56 15.29 17.59
N PHE A 34 -1.76 14.77 17.33
CA PHE A 34 -1.94 13.46 16.71
C PHE A 34 -1.36 13.42 15.29
N SER A 35 -1.66 14.43 14.47
CA SER A 35 -1.19 14.49 13.08
C SER A 35 0.34 14.60 13.00
N ARG A 36 0.97 15.32 13.93
CA ARG A 36 2.44 15.40 14.02
C ARG A 36 3.08 14.05 14.35
N GLU A 37 2.54 13.32 15.32
CA GLU A 37 3.05 12.00 15.70
C GLU A 37 2.83 10.97 14.59
N LEU A 38 1.62 10.93 14.01
CA LEU A 38 1.29 10.05 12.89
C LEU A 38 2.23 10.29 11.69
N ARG A 39 2.48 11.56 11.35
CA ARG A 39 3.42 11.93 10.29
C ARG A 39 4.83 11.44 10.59
N ALA A 40 5.31 11.62 11.82
CA ALA A 40 6.65 11.20 12.21
C ALA A 40 6.82 9.68 12.05
N GLY A 41 5.82 8.89 12.46
CA GLY A 41 5.80 7.44 12.26
C GLY A 41 5.83 7.05 10.79
N ILE A 42 4.95 7.64 9.97
CA ILE A 42 4.91 7.38 8.51
C ILE A 42 6.26 7.69 7.86
N MET A 43 6.87 8.83 8.20
CA MET A 43 8.16 9.23 7.60
C MET A 43 9.31 8.32 8.05
N ALA A 44 9.28 7.83 9.29
CA ALA A 44 10.25 6.86 9.77
C ALA A 44 10.13 5.52 9.02
N ASP A 45 8.90 5.05 8.77
CA ASP A 45 8.67 3.83 7.98
C ASP A 45 9.12 4.01 6.53
N ILE A 46 8.79 5.15 5.90
CA ILE A 46 9.20 5.48 4.53
C ILE A 46 10.73 5.52 4.39
N ALA A 47 11.46 6.00 5.39
CA ALA A 47 12.92 6.11 5.33
C ALA A 47 13.63 4.76 5.09
N GLY A 48 12.99 3.64 5.41
CA GLY A 48 13.49 2.28 5.13
C GLY A 48 13.00 1.68 3.81
N THR A 49 12.16 2.39 3.05
CA THR A 49 11.56 1.89 1.81
C THR A 49 12.43 2.17 0.58
N LYS A 50 12.18 1.42 -0.49
CA LYS A 50 12.76 1.68 -1.81
C LYS A 50 11.73 2.33 -2.70
N GLU A 51 12.11 3.43 -3.32
CA GLU A 51 11.30 4.10 -4.33
C GLU A 51 11.39 3.32 -5.66
N TYR A 52 10.23 3.08 -6.28
CA TYR A 52 10.17 2.48 -7.61
C TYR A 52 10.18 3.61 -8.63
N HIS A 53 11.20 3.64 -9.48
CA HIS A 53 11.22 4.52 -10.64
C HIS A 53 10.77 3.73 -11.87
N LEU A 54 9.91 4.34 -12.69
CA LEU A 54 9.61 3.79 -14.01
C LEU A 54 10.90 3.87 -14.83
N ALA A 55 11.34 2.75 -15.38
CA ALA A 55 12.51 2.69 -16.24
C ALA A 55 12.35 3.72 -17.37
N THR A 56 13.12 4.80 -17.30
CA THR A 56 13.43 5.58 -18.50
C THR A 56 14.25 4.70 -19.43
N SER A 57 14.10 4.91 -20.73
CA SER A 57 14.45 4.04 -21.86
C SER A 57 15.81 3.30 -21.85
N ASP A 58 16.76 3.64 -20.97
CA ASP A 58 18.13 3.14 -21.01
C ASP A 58 18.62 2.39 -19.76
N SER A 59 17.82 2.27 -18.69
CA SER A 59 18.18 1.39 -17.56
C SER A 59 16.98 1.02 -16.68
N ALA A 60 16.85 -0.26 -16.34
CA ALA A 60 15.88 -0.72 -15.36
C ALA A 60 16.32 -0.29 -13.95
N GLU A 61 15.77 0.81 -13.45
CA GLU A 61 15.85 1.14 -12.02
C GLU A 61 14.80 0.31 -11.27
N PHE A 62 15.29 -0.62 -10.43
CA PHE A 62 14.59 -1.38 -9.39
C PHE A 62 13.07 -1.57 -9.60
N GLY A 63 12.69 -2.68 -10.24
CA GLY A 63 11.30 -3.07 -10.46
C GLY A 63 10.78 -4.10 -9.44
N PRO A 64 9.50 -4.50 -9.52
CA PRO A 64 8.89 -5.48 -8.61
C PRO A 64 9.62 -6.82 -8.50
N ASN A 65 10.46 -7.17 -9.48
CA ASN A 65 11.26 -8.39 -9.50
C ASN A 65 12.55 -8.29 -8.65
N ASP A 66 12.97 -7.07 -8.30
CA ASP A 66 14.24 -6.81 -7.58
C ASP A 66 14.05 -6.85 -6.04
N VAL A 67 12.82 -7.04 -5.56
CA VAL A 67 12.50 -7.26 -4.15
C VAL A 67 12.70 -8.74 -3.80
N GLN A 68 13.85 -9.07 -3.19
CA GLN A 68 14.08 -10.39 -2.63
C GLN A 68 13.15 -10.63 -1.42
N GLY A 69 12.41 -11.76 -1.44
CA GLY A 69 11.70 -12.27 -0.26
C GLY A 69 10.21 -12.53 -0.43
N LYS A 70 9.54 -11.97 -1.44
CA LYS A 70 8.17 -12.42 -1.79
C LYS A 70 8.28 -13.64 -2.68
N LYS A 71 7.54 -14.71 -2.37
CA LYS A 71 7.46 -15.95 -3.16
C LYS A 71 6.84 -15.64 -4.53
N MET A 72 7.56 -14.95 -5.41
CA MET A 72 7.11 -14.52 -6.73
C MET A 72 6.72 -15.70 -7.60
N TRP A 73 7.34 -16.86 -7.38
CA TRP A 73 6.88 -18.13 -7.96
C TRP A 73 5.46 -18.49 -7.54
N LEU A 74 5.09 -18.30 -6.26
CA LEU A 74 3.75 -18.58 -5.75
C LEU A 74 2.73 -17.64 -6.38
N ILE A 75 3.03 -16.34 -6.46
CA ILE A 75 2.18 -15.32 -7.11
C ILE A 75 2.01 -15.63 -8.60
N ARG A 76 3.09 -15.97 -9.32
CA ARG A 76 3.04 -16.38 -10.74
C ARG A 76 2.31 -17.69 -10.96
N THR A 77 2.31 -18.59 -9.98
CA THR A 77 1.58 -19.86 -10.06
C THR A 77 0.09 -19.62 -9.82
N LEU A 78 -0.26 -18.80 -8.83
CA LEU A 78 -1.64 -18.40 -8.55
C LEU A 78 -2.25 -17.60 -9.70
N SER A 79 -1.50 -16.72 -10.36
CA SER A 79 -2.00 -15.94 -11.50
C SER A 79 -2.26 -16.76 -12.77
N LYS A 80 -1.70 -17.98 -12.87
CA LYS A 80 -1.92 -18.91 -14.00
C LYS A 80 -3.12 -19.83 -13.79
N ILE A 81 -3.67 -19.84 -12.59
CA ILE A 81 -4.83 -20.67 -12.23
C ILE A 81 -6.09 -19.89 -12.63
N GLU A 82 -6.53 -20.08 -13.87
CA GLU A 82 -7.61 -19.28 -14.48
C GLU A 82 -8.99 -19.41 -13.81
N TRP A 83 -9.22 -20.46 -13.01
CA TRP A 83 -10.48 -20.64 -12.24
C TRP A 83 -10.59 -19.74 -11.00
N LEU A 84 -9.49 -19.08 -10.60
CA LEU A 84 -9.40 -18.18 -9.45
C LEU A 84 -9.53 -16.71 -9.87
N ARG A 85 -9.78 -16.44 -11.16
CA ARG A 85 -10.26 -15.12 -11.57
C ARG A 85 -11.55 -14.86 -10.79
N PRO A 86 -11.64 -13.78 -9.98
CA PRO A 86 -12.96 -13.35 -9.57
C PRO A 86 -13.71 -13.04 -10.87
N LEU A 87 -14.88 -13.67 -11.04
CA LEU A 87 -15.92 -13.01 -11.81
C LEU A 87 -16.17 -11.72 -11.02
N PHE A 88 -16.04 -10.57 -11.70
CA PHE A 88 -16.03 -9.18 -11.21
C PHE A 88 -14.64 -8.60 -10.94
#